data_AF-S2EB33-F1
#
_entry.id   AF-S2EB33-F1
#
_cell.length_a   1.000
_cell.length_b   1.000
_cell.length_c   1.000
_cell.angle_alpha   90.00
_cell.angle_beta   90.00
_cell.angle_gamma   90.00
#
_symmetry.space_group_name_H-M   'P 1'
#
loop_
_entity.id
_entity.type
_entity.pdbx_description
1 polymer ?
#
loop_
_entity_poly.entity_id
_entity_poly.type
_entity_poly.pdbx_seq_one_letter_code
_entity_poly.pdbx_strand_id
1 'polypeptide(L)'
;MKRRKNSEIEFDNRINEINEINRSILEYILKPNQVEVYLHLNKNGVKTATSISEALRLSRTETYEILSELQKKEIVTSIYGKPTKFNAIEIDDAVTTLIDAEINKNIDRY
;
A
#
# COMPACT_ATOMS: atom_id res chain seq x y z
N MET A 1 -34.76 -13.34 -11.50
CA MET A 1 -33.43 -13.78 -11.01
C MET A 1 -32.26 -13.30 -11.89
N LYS A 2 -32.32 -13.28 -13.23
CA LYS A 2 -31.20 -12.87 -14.11
C LYS A 2 -30.72 -11.41 -13.96
N ARG A 3 -31.61 -10.43 -13.71
CA ARG A 3 -31.23 -9.00 -13.61
C ARG A 3 -30.33 -8.66 -12.40
N ARG A 4 -30.47 -9.36 -11.26
CA ARG A 4 -29.64 -9.15 -10.07
C ARG A 4 -28.20 -9.65 -10.24
N LYS A 5 -27.99 -10.69 -11.07
CA LYS A 5 -26.66 -11.28 -11.32
C LYS A 5 -25.80 -10.42 -12.24
N ASN A 6 -26.41 -9.71 -13.19
CA ASN A 6 -25.68 -8.81 -14.10
C ASN A 6 -25.17 -7.55 -13.40
N SER A 7 -25.95 -6.99 -12.46
CA SER A 7 -25.53 -5.81 -11.68
C SER A 7 -24.37 -6.11 -10.72
N GLU A 8 -24.30 -7.33 -10.19
CA GLU A 8 -23.22 -7.78 -9.31
C GLU A 8 -21.91 -7.95 -10.10
N ILE A 9 -21.96 -8.57 -11.29
CA ILE A 9 -20.81 -8.70 -12.19
C ILE A 9 -20.27 -7.33 -12.64
N GLU A 10 -21.15 -6.38 -12.96
CA GLU A 10 -20.75 -5.03 -13.37
C GLU A 10 -20.06 -4.29 -12.22
N PHE A 11 -20.53 -4.48 -10.99
CA PHE A 11 -19.90 -3.91 -9.80
C PHE A 11 -18.50 -4.49 -9.57
N ASP A 12 -18.36 -5.82 -9.62
CA ASP A 12 -17.07 -6.51 -9.45
C ASP A 12 -16.04 -6.07 -10.50
N ASN A 13 -16.47 -5.89 -11.76
CA ASN A 13 -15.60 -5.39 -12.83
C ASN A 13 -15.08 -3.98 -12.52
N ARG A 14 -15.96 -3.08 -12.05
CA ARG A 14 -15.56 -1.72 -11.68
C ARG A 14 -14.59 -1.70 -10.50
N ILE A 15 -14.78 -2.56 -9.51
CA ILE A 15 -13.83 -2.70 -8.39
C ILE A 15 -12.47 -3.17 -8.88
N ASN A 16 -12.43 -4.14 -9.81
CA ASN A 16 -11.17 -4.60 -10.39
C ASN A 16 -10.47 -3.49 -11.18
N GLU A 17 -11.20 -2.72 -11.99
CA GLU A 17 -10.64 -1.57 -12.71
C GLU A 17 -10.03 -0.53 -11.76
N ILE A 18 -10.72 -0.20 -10.65
CA ILE A 18 -10.21 0.72 -9.63
C ILE A 18 -8.93 0.17 -8.98
N ASN A 19 -8.91 -1.13 -8.64
CA ASN A 19 -7.73 -1.76 -8.03
C ASN A 19 -6.51 -1.73 -8.96
N GLU A 20 -6.70 -1.97 -10.27
CA GLU A 20 -5.62 -1.90 -11.27
C GLU A 20 -5.08 -0.47 -11.43
N ILE A 21 -5.96 0.53 -11.42
CA ILE A 21 -5.56 1.94 -11.45
C ILE A 21 -4.75 2.29 -10.19
N ASN A 22 -5.27 1.97 -9.02
CA ASN A 22 -4.59 2.22 -7.75
C ASN A 22 -3.22 1.54 -7.71
N ARG A 23 -3.13 0.28 -8.16
CA ARG A 23 -1.87 -0.46 -8.26
C ARG A 23 -0.89 0.23 -9.21
N SER A 24 -1.34 0.68 -10.38
CA SER A 24 -0.51 1.38 -11.36
C SER A 24 0.08 2.68 -10.79
N ILE A 25 -0.70 3.43 -10.00
CA ILE A 25 -0.23 4.65 -9.34
C ILE A 25 0.83 4.30 -8.28
N LEU A 26 0.60 3.26 -7.48
CA LEU A 26 1.60 2.81 -6.50
C LEU A 26 2.92 2.40 -7.18
N GLU A 27 2.86 1.63 -8.26
CA GLU A 27 4.04 1.20 -9.03
C GLU A 27 4.77 2.35 -9.73
N TYR A 28 4.09 3.46 -10.02
CA TYR A 28 4.72 4.67 -10.54
C TYR A 28 5.55 5.41 -9.46
N ILE A 29 5.08 5.44 -8.21
CA ILE A 29 5.65 6.28 -7.13
C ILE A 29 6.58 5.48 -6.19
N LEU A 30 6.35 4.17 -6.08
CA LEU A 30 7.04 3.27 -5.17
C LEU A 30 7.86 2.24 -5.94
N LYS A 31 8.90 1.71 -5.29
CA LYS A 31 9.65 0.55 -5.83
C LYS A 31 8.79 -0.72 -5.74
N PRO A 32 9.01 -1.74 -6.60
CA PRO A 32 8.21 -2.97 -6.59
C PRO A 32 8.12 -3.65 -5.21
N ASN A 33 9.23 -3.74 -4.47
CA ASN A 33 9.24 -4.33 -3.13
C ASN A 33 8.48 -3.49 -2.09
N GLN A 34 8.48 -2.16 -2.24
CA GLN A 34 7.67 -1.26 -1.41
C GLN A 34 6.17 -1.44 -1.68
N VAL A 35 5.77 -1.59 -2.96
CA VAL A 35 4.38 -1.88 -3.34
C VAL A 35 3.91 -3.18 -2.70
N GLU A 36 4.69 -4.25 -2.80
CA GLU A 36 4.32 -5.55 -2.24
C GLU A 36 4.21 -5.51 -0.71
N VAL A 37 5.11 -4.82 -0.01
CA VAL A 37 5.01 -4.63 1.46
C VAL A 37 3.77 -3.82 1.83
N TYR A 38 3.50 -2.72 1.12
CA TYR A 38 2.33 -1.88 1.35
C TYR A 38 1.02 -2.67 1.14
N LEU A 39 0.87 -3.34 -0.01
CA LEU A 39 -0.32 -4.14 -0.32
C LEU A 39 -0.49 -5.31 0.65
N HIS A 40 0.61 -5.93 1.10
CA HIS A 40 0.54 -6.96 2.12
C HIS A 40 -0.03 -6.42 3.44
N LEU A 41 0.42 -5.24 3.89
CA LEU A 41 -0.09 -4.59 5.10
C LEU A 41 -1.54 -4.15 4.94
N ASN A 42 -1.89 -3.50 3.83
CA ASN A 42 -3.25 -3.04 3.56
C ASN A 42 -4.24 -4.22 3.53
N LYS A 43 -3.87 -5.33 2.86
CA LYS A 43 -4.72 -6.53 2.76
C LYS A 43 -4.85 -7.32 4.06
N ASN A 44 -3.77 -7.41 4.86
CA ASN A 44 -3.71 -8.32 6.02
C ASN A 44 -3.76 -7.59 7.37
N GLY A 45 -3.90 -6.26 7.35
CA GLY A 45 -3.88 -5.40 8.52
C GLY A 45 -2.55 -5.38 9.25
N VAL A 46 -2.61 -5.15 10.55
CA VAL A 46 -1.44 -4.95 11.41
C VAL A 46 -0.51 -6.17 11.45
N LYS A 47 0.76 -5.99 11.06
CA LYS A 47 1.80 -7.06 11.07
C LYS A 47 3.11 -6.60 11.68
N THR A 48 3.93 -7.55 12.13
CA THR A 48 5.33 -7.29 12.55
C THR A 48 6.26 -7.34 11.34
N ALA A 49 7.40 -6.66 11.39
CA ALA A 49 8.43 -6.77 10.34
C ALA A 49 8.87 -8.22 10.07
N THR A 50 8.97 -9.06 11.10
CA THR A 50 9.31 -10.50 10.93
C THR A 50 8.26 -11.24 10.10
N SER A 51 6.98 -11.09 10.44
CA SER A 51 5.88 -11.69 9.66
C SER A 51 5.86 -11.23 8.21
N ILE A 52 6.19 -9.95 7.93
CA ILE A 52 6.24 -9.41 6.56
C ILE A 52 7.43 -10.01 5.81
N SER A 53 8.61 -10.02 6.42
CA SER A 53 9.85 -10.61 5.89
C SER A 53 9.64 -12.07 5.51
N GLU A 54 8.99 -12.86 6.36
CA GLU A 54 8.68 -14.27 6.10
C GLU A 54 7.64 -14.45 5.00
N ALA A 55 6.56 -13.65 5.01
CA ALA A 55 5.48 -13.76 4.03
C ALA A 55 5.93 -13.38 2.61
N LEU A 56 6.77 -12.34 2.49
CA LEU A 56 7.24 -11.82 1.20
C LEU A 56 8.64 -12.34 0.82
N ARG A 57 9.25 -13.20 1.64
CA ARG A 57 10.61 -13.75 1.45
C ARG A 57 11.68 -12.66 1.30
N LEU A 58 11.49 -11.53 1.97
CA LEU A 58 12.44 -10.42 2.02
C LEU A 58 13.40 -10.62 3.20
N SER A 59 14.61 -10.05 3.12
CA SER A 59 15.51 -10.05 4.28
C SER A 59 14.94 -9.16 5.39
N ARG A 60 15.30 -9.45 6.66
CA ARG A 60 14.87 -8.60 7.79
C ARG A 60 15.35 -7.16 7.63
N THR A 61 16.60 -6.97 7.19
CA THR A 61 17.19 -5.65 6.95
C THR A 61 16.39 -4.89 5.89
N GLU A 62 16.18 -5.50 4.73
CA GLU A 62 15.40 -4.92 3.63
C GLU A 62 13.97 -4.59 4.05
N THR A 63 13.34 -5.46 4.84
CA THR A 63 11.97 -5.22 5.33
C THR A 63 11.91 -3.98 6.21
N TYR A 64 12.87 -3.78 7.12
CA TYR A 64 12.93 -2.57 7.95
C TYR A 64 13.25 -1.31 7.13
N GLU A 65 14.11 -1.41 6.12
CA GLU A 65 14.39 -0.30 5.19
C GLU A 65 13.13 0.13 4.44
N ILE A 66 12.40 -0.83 3.86
CA ILE A 66 11.13 -0.57 3.16
C ILE A 66 10.11 0.03 4.11
N LEU A 67 9.91 -0.53 5.31
CA LEU A 67 8.97 0.01 6.27
C LEU A 67 9.32 1.44 6.66
N SER A 68 10.61 1.75 6.86
CA SER A 68 11.09 3.12 7.12
C SER A 68 10.80 4.07 5.95
N GLU A 69 11.03 3.63 4.70
CA GLU A 69 10.71 4.41 3.50
C GLU A 69 9.21 4.68 3.35
N LEU A 70 8.37 3.68 3.64
CA LEU A 70 6.90 3.81 3.61
C LEU A 70 6.39 4.72 4.75
N GLN A 71 7.02 4.68 5.93
CA GLN A 71 6.70 5.59 7.04
C GLN A 71 7.05 7.04 6.72
N LYS A 72 8.19 7.29 6.05
CA LYS A 72 8.56 8.64 5.58
C LYS A 72 7.57 9.20 4.55
N LYS A 73 6.85 8.32 3.86
CA LYS A 73 5.77 8.67 2.92
C LYS A 73 4.40 8.74 3.60
N GLU A 74 4.34 8.57 4.93
CA GLU A 74 3.14 8.69 5.77
C GLU A 74 2.01 7.68 5.46
N ILE A 75 2.27 6.68 4.61
CA ILE A 75 1.29 5.63 4.25
C ILE A 75 1.37 4.39 5.13
N VAL A 76 2.42 4.29 5.96
CA VAL A 76 2.60 3.24 6.97
C VAL A 76 2.92 3.89 8.30
N THR A 77 2.39 3.34 9.39
CA THR A 77 2.70 3.76 10.77
C THR A 77 3.21 2.59 11.60
N SER A 78 4.01 2.89 12.62
CA SER A 78 4.43 1.90 13.62
C SER A 78 3.56 1.99 14.87
N ILE A 79 3.20 0.84 15.40
CA ILE A 79 2.49 0.68 16.66
C ILE A 79 3.52 0.21 17.69
N TYR A 80 3.73 1.03 18.72
CA TYR A 80 4.68 0.74 19.78
C TYR A 80 4.36 -0.59 20.48
N GLY A 81 5.38 -1.43 20.64
CA GLY A 81 5.24 -2.74 21.25
C GLY A 81 6.51 -3.58 21.17
N LYS A 82 6.49 -4.77 21.77
CA LYS A 82 7.56 -5.78 21.66
C LYS A 82 6.94 -7.11 21.19
N PRO A 83 7.06 -7.48 19.90
CA PRO A 83 7.71 -6.74 18.80
C PRO A 83 6.88 -5.54 18.31
N THR A 84 7.56 -4.56 17.70
CA THR A 84 6.91 -3.44 16.99
C THR A 84 6.04 -3.97 15.86
N LYS A 85 4.84 -3.40 15.72
CA LYS A 85 3.92 -3.72 14.64
C LYS A 85 3.79 -2.52 13.70
N PHE A 86 3.29 -2.78 12.50
CA PHE A 86 3.12 -1.81 11.43
C PHE A 86 1.72 -1.92 10.88
N ASN A 87 1.15 -0.78 10.49
CA ASN A 87 -0.16 -0.68 9.87
C ASN A 87 -0.04 0.18 8.60
N ALA A 88 -0.79 -0.17 7.55
CA ALA A 88 -0.97 0.68 6.38
C ALA A 88 -2.30 1.43 6.49
N ILE A 89 -2.37 2.63 5.91
CA ILE A 89 -3.65 3.31 5.69
C ILE A 89 -4.42 2.65 4.54
N GLU A 90 -5.65 3.09 4.29
CA GLU A 90 -6.46 2.59 3.17
C GLU A 90 -5.86 3.01 1.83
N ILE A 91 -6.09 2.20 0.79
CA ILE A 91 -5.44 2.41 -0.53
C ILE A 91 -5.79 3.76 -1.15
N ASP A 92 -7.03 4.21 -0.99
CA ASP A 92 -7.48 5.51 -1.52
C ASP A 92 -6.73 6.66 -0.83
N ASP A 93 -6.60 6.61 0.50
CA ASP A 93 -5.86 7.62 1.27
C ASP A 93 -4.36 7.60 0.92
N ALA A 94 -3.79 6.41 0.72
CA ALA A 94 -2.39 6.27 0.32
C ALA A 94 -2.12 6.85 -1.08
N VAL A 95 -3.01 6.58 -2.04
CA VAL A 95 -2.91 7.14 -3.39
C VAL A 95 -2.95 8.68 -3.34
N THR A 96 -3.92 9.26 -2.62
CA THR A 96 -3.99 10.71 -2.43
C THR A 96 -2.73 11.27 -1.78
N THR A 97 -2.30 10.68 -0.66
CA THR A 97 -1.10 11.12 0.08
C THR A 97 0.15 11.09 -0.80
N LEU A 98 0.33 10.04 -1.60
CA LEU A 98 1.49 9.89 -2.48
C LEU A 98 1.47 10.86 -3.66
N ILE A 99 0.30 11.09 -4.27
CA ILE A 99 0.14 12.05 -5.36
C ILE A 99 0.46 13.46 -4.86
N ASP A 100 -0.12 13.87 -3.73
CA ASP A 100 0.10 15.19 -3.14
C ASP A 100 1.58 15.40 -2.81
N ALA A 101 2.23 14.38 -2.23
CA ALA A 101 3.66 14.44 -1.95
C ALA A 101 4.52 14.58 -3.23
N GLU A 102 4.11 13.96 -4.34
CA GLU A 102 4.85 14.06 -5.60
C GLU A 102 4.61 15.40 -6.32
N ILE A 103 3.40 15.94 -6.25
CA ILE A 103 3.08 17.28 -6.77
C ILE A 103 3.87 18.35 -6.01
N ASN A 104 3.85 18.32 -4.67
CA ASN A 104 4.53 19.32 -3.85
C ASN A 104 6.04 19.34 -4.10
N LYS A 105 6.68 18.16 -4.20
CA LYS A 105 8.11 18.06 -4.59
C LYS A 105 8.41 18.70 -5.94
N ASN A 106 7.48 18.64 -6.89
CA ASN A 106 7.68 19.21 -8.21
C ASN A 106 7.50 20.73 -8.19
N ILE A 107 6.64 21.27 -7.35
CA ILE A 107 6.48 22.71 -7.15
C ILE A 107 7.76 23.31 -6.53
N ASP A 108 8.33 22.66 -5.54
CA ASP A 108 9.56 23.13 -4.85
C ASP A 108 10.84 23.06 -5.72
N ARG A 109 10.77 22.46 -6.92
CA ARG A 109 11.89 22.37 -7.87
C ARG A 109 11.95 23.50 -8.89
N TYR A 110 10.96 24.41 -8.88
CA TYR A 110 10.90 25.60 -9.75
C TYR A 110 11.02 26.87 -8.92
#